data_AF-A0A942S509-F1
#
_entry.id   AF-A0A942S509-F1
#
_cell.length_a   1.000
_cell.length_b   1.000
_cell.length_c   1.000
_cell.angle_alpha   90.00
_cell.angle_beta   90.00
_cell.angle_gamma   90.00
#
_symmetry.space_group_name_H-M   'P 1'
#
loop_
_entity.id
_entity.type
_entity.pdbx_description
1 polymer ?
#
loop_
_entity_poly.entity_id
_entity_poly.type
_entity_poly.pdbx_seq_one_letter_code
_entity_poly.pdbx_strand_id
1 'polypeptide(L)'
;LIEEEWNKLFPNIPFEHVDAATRLERQYKNDKNSMKLFTMFTALSLLISALGLYGLTSLRVEQRTREIGIRKVLGGSSTQMMKMIMKEFLILVAISGLIALPLGYYFSQQILSGFAYAINISVWDGVLALISATLIAMLTILFHALRAANANPIEALKYE
;
A
#
# COMPACT_ATOMS: atom_id res chain seq x y z
N LEU A 1 50.52 -21.36 4.51
CA LEU A 1 51.10 -20.09 4.01
C LEU A 1 50.37 -18.86 4.56
N ILE A 2 49.09 -18.61 4.24
CA ILE A 2 48.38 -17.42 4.76
C ILE A 2 48.17 -17.48 6.28
N GLU A 3 47.81 -18.65 6.82
CA GLU A 3 47.61 -18.87 8.27
C GLU A 3 48.91 -18.72 9.09
N GLU A 4 50.04 -19.13 8.50
CA GLU A 4 51.35 -19.07 9.14
C GLU A 4 51.86 -17.63 9.27
N GLU A 5 51.67 -16.82 8.22
CA GLU A 5 51.99 -15.38 8.24
C GLU A 5 51.00 -14.57 9.09
N TRP A 6 49.72 -14.97 9.15
CA TRP A 6 48.73 -14.36 10.02
C TRP A 6 49.09 -14.52 11.50
N ASN A 7 49.50 -15.72 11.91
CA ASN A 7 49.89 -16.01 13.30
C ASN A 7 51.18 -15.30 13.72
N LYS A 8 52.08 -14.95 12.77
CA LYS A 8 53.25 -14.10 13.06
C LYS A 8 52.88 -12.63 13.30
N LEU A 9 51.92 -12.10 12.55
CA LEU A 9 51.50 -10.70 12.64
C LEU A 9 50.47 -10.44 13.75
N PHE A 10 49.60 -11.41 14.04
CA PHE A 10 48.51 -11.29 15.02
C PHE A 10 48.42 -12.52 15.94
N PRO A 11 49.43 -12.77 16.80
CA PRO A 11 49.54 -14.00 17.60
C PRO A 11 48.41 -14.24 18.61
N ASN A 12 47.63 -13.22 18.98
CA ASN A 12 46.50 -13.32 19.91
C ASN A 12 45.13 -13.35 19.23
N ILE A 13 45.06 -13.36 17.89
CA ILE A 13 43.80 -13.38 17.14
C ILE A 13 43.74 -14.71 16.37
N PRO A 14 42.90 -15.68 16.79
CA PRO A 14 42.80 -16.95 16.09
C PRO A 14 42.37 -16.73 14.64
N PHE A 15 43.08 -17.38 13.72
CA PHE A 15 42.75 -17.33 12.30
C PHE A 15 41.42 -18.05 12.05
N GLU A 16 40.32 -17.31 11.99
CA GLU A 16 39.03 -17.87 11.60
C GLU A 16 38.95 -17.99 10.07
N HIS A 17 38.91 -19.22 9.57
CA HIS A 17 38.63 -19.53 8.17
C HIS A 17 37.13 -19.33 7.88
N VAL A 18 36.64 -18.08 7.96
CA VAL A 18 35.28 -17.77 7.53
C VAL A 18 35.28 -17.65 6.02
N ASP A 19 34.86 -18.73 5.36
CA ASP A 19 34.65 -18.71 3.91
C ASP A 19 33.80 -17.50 3.52
N ALA A 20 34.28 -16.73 2.54
CA ALA A 20 33.57 -15.57 2.02
C ALA A 20 32.15 -15.96 1.57
N ALA A 21 31.97 -17.18 1.07
CA ALA A 21 30.68 -17.77 0.72
C ALA A 21 29.72 -17.86 1.92
N THR A 22 30.18 -18.37 3.07
CA THR A 22 29.39 -18.51 4.30
C THR A 22 28.99 -17.15 4.87
N ARG A 23 29.88 -16.15 4.75
CA ARG A 23 29.61 -14.78 5.20
C ARG A 23 28.57 -14.08 4.30
N LEU A 24 28.65 -14.30 3.00
CA LEU A 24 27.65 -13.83 2.04
C LEU A 24 26.29 -14.49 2.28
N GLU A 25 26.26 -15.81 2.46
CA GLU A 25 25.02 -16.56 2.69
C GLU A 25 24.27 -16.09 3.96
N ARG A 26 25.00 -15.80 5.04
CA ARG A 26 24.40 -15.23 6.26
C ARG A 26 23.80 -13.84 6.03
N GLN A 27 24.47 -12.97 5.27
CA GLN A 27 23.93 -11.65 4.92
C GLN A 27 22.67 -11.78 4.04
N TYR A 28 22.72 -12.57 2.97
CA TYR A 28 21.57 -12.82 2.10
C TYR A 28 20.38 -13.44 2.84
N LYS A 29 20.63 -14.31 3.83
CA LYS A 29 19.56 -14.91 4.64
C LYS A 29 18.87 -13.87 5.52
N ASN A 30 19.63 -12.95 6.11
CA ASN A 30 19.08 -11.85 6.90
C ASN A 30 18.27 -10.89 6.03
N ASP A 31 18.78 -10.53 4.84
CA ASP A 31 18.07 -9.65 3.90
C ASP A 31 16.75 -10.27 3.41
N LYS A 32 16.75 -11.58 3.08
CA LYS A 32 15.53 -12.31 2.72
C LYS A 32 14.50 -12.33 3.84
N ASN A 33 14.95 -12.51 5.08
CA ASN A 33 14.05 -12.49 6.23
C ASN A 33 13.42 -11.11 6.44
N SER A 34 14.21 -10.04 6.35
CA SER A 34 13.73 -8.66 6.43
C SER A 34 12.72 -8.37 5.33
N MET A 35 13.01 -8.75 4.08
CA MET A 35 12.10 -8.56 2.94
C MET A 35 10.77 -9.30 3.14
N LYS A 36 10.82 -10.51 3.72
CA LYS A 36 9.61 -11.29 4.06
C LYS A 36 8.77 -10.59 5.13
N LEU A 37 9.39 -10.05 6.17
CA LEU A 37 8.70 -9.29 7.22
C LEU A 37 8.07 -8.02 6.67
N PHE A 38 8.80 -7.24 5.87
CA PHE A 38 8.25 -6.05 5.22
C PHE A 38 7.05 -6.39 4.34
N THR A 39 7.17 -7.42 3.51
CA THR A 39 6.04 -7.89 2.67
C THR A 39 4.81 -8.26 3.50
N MET A 40 4.99 -8.97 4.61
CA MET A 40 3.90 -9.32 5.52
C MET A 40 3.26 -8.08 6.17
N PHE A 41 4.06 -7.13 6.67
CA PHE A 41 3.55 -5.90 7.26
C PHE A 41 2.83 -5.03 6.23
N THR A 42 3.35 -4.91 5.01
CA THR A 42 2.67 -4.21 3.91
C THR A 42 1.32 -4.84 3.59
N ALA A 43 1.26 -6.17 3.50
CA ALA A 43 0.00 -6.88 3.26
C ALA A 43 -1.02 -6.67 4.38
N LEU A 44 -0.60 -6.77 5.64
CA LEU A 44 -1.47 -6.50 6.80
C LEU A 44 -1.95 -5.05 6.83
N SER A 45 -1.05 -4.10 6.58
CA SER A 45 -1.39 -2.67 6.52
C SER A 45 -2.42 -2.40 5.43
N LEU A 46 -2.25 -2.99 4.24
CA LEU A 46 -3.20 -2.89 3.14
C LEU A 46 -4.58 -3.46 3.53
N LEU A 47 -4.64 -4.61 4.20
CA LEU A 47 -5.89 -5.20 4.69
C LEU A 47 -6.59 -4.31 5.70
N ILE A 48 -5.86 -3.77 6.68
CA ILE A 48 -6.42 -2.87 7.70
C ILE A 48 -6.94 -1.58 7.05
N SER A 49 -6.18 -1.00 6.12
CA SER A 49 -6.62 0.18 5.36
C SER A 49 -7.89 -0.11 4.54
N ALA A 50 -7.98 -1.28 3.90
CA ALA A 50 -9.17 -1.68 3.16
C ALA A 50 -10.40 -1.85 4.07
N LEU A 51 -10.24 -2.46 5.25
CA LEU A 51 -11.30 -2.58 6.26
C LEU A 51 -11.74 -1.21 6.79
N GLY A 52 -10.80 -0.30 7.04
CA GLY A 52 -11.11 1.08 7.46
C GLY A 52 -11.89 1.84 6.39
N LEU A 53 -11.49 1.71 5.13
CA LEU A 53 -12.21 2.29 4.00
C LEU A 53 -13.61 1.68 3.86
N TYR A 54 -13.74 0.37 4.01
CA TYR A 54 -15.04 -0.33 4.00
C TYR A 54 -15.96 0.17 5.11
N GLY A 55 -15.49 0.30 6.35
CA GLY A 55 -16.28 0.82 7.46
C GLY A 55 -16.75 2.26 7.23
N LEU A 56 -15.83 3.14 6.80
CA LEU A 56 -16.15 4.54 6.51
C LEU A 56 -17.10 4.69 5.32
N THR A 57 -16.96 3.85 4.29
CA THR A 57 -17.86 3.88 3.13
C THR A 57 -19.23 3.31 3.49
N SER A 58 -19.32 2.23 4.25
CA SER A 58 -20.59 1.65 4.71
C SER A 58 -21.43 2.69 5.49
N LEU A 59 -20.81 3.41 6.43
CA LEU A 59 -21.50 4.45 7.21
C LEU A 59 -21.97 5.62 6.34
N ARG A 60 -21.15 6.05 5.37
CA ARG A 60 -21.53 7.14 4.46
C ARG A 60 -22.59 6.73 3.45
N VAL A 61 -22.55 5.48 2.99
CA VAL A 61 -23.56 4.92 2.08
C VAL A 61 -24.91 4.92 2.78
N GLU A 62 -25.00 4.43 4.02
CA GLU A 62 -26.25 4.38 4.79
C GLU A 62 -26.91 5.77 4.91
N GLN A 63 -26.12 6.80 5.24
CA GLN A 63 -26.59 8.18 5.32
C GLN A 63 -27.02 8.76 3.96
N ARG A 64 -26.31 8.43 2.88
CA ARG A 64 -26.62 8.91 1.52
C ARG A 64 -27.67 8.08 0.78
N THR A 65 -27.98 6.85 1.20
CA THR A 65 -29.04 6.04 0.59
C THR A 65 -30.40 6.74 0.66
N ARG A 66 -30.65 7.53 1.71
CA ARG A 66 -31.89 8.30 1.87
C ARG A 66 -31.98 9.44 0.84
N GLU A 67 -30.90 10.19 0.63
CA GLU A 67 -30.83 11.26 -0.38
C GLU A 67 -30.85 10.71 -1.81
N ILE A 68 -30.16 9.60 -2.04
CA ILE A 68 -30.11 8.89 -3.33
C ILE A 68 -31.49 8.33 -3.68
N GLY A 69 -32.20 7.73 -2.71
CA GLY A 69 -33.56 7.24 -2.87
C GLY A 69 -34.54 8.35 -3.26
N ILE A 70 -34.50 9.50 -2.58
CA ILE A 70 -35.33 10.67 -2.90
C ILE A 70 -35.00 11.20 -4.31
N ARG A 71 -33.72 11.33 -4.66
CA ARG A 71 -33.31 11.79 -6.01
C ARG A 71 -33.68 10.81 -7.12
N LYS A 72 -33.66 9.50 -6.86
CA LYS A 72 -34.04 8.47 -7.85
C LYS A 72 -35.55 8.49 -8.11
N VAL A 73 -36.36 8.74 -7.09
CA VAL A 73 -37.83 8.94 -7.22
C VAL A 73 -38.17 10.24 -7.96
N LEU A 74 -37.35 11.28 -7.82
CA LEU A 74 -37.48 12.55 -8.55
C LEU A 74 -36.92 12.51 -9.99
N GLY A 75 -36.56 11.33 -10.52
CA GLY A 75 -36.09 11.17 -11.90
C GLY A 75 -34.59 11.42 -12.12
N GLY A 76 -33.79 11.52 -11.05
CA GLY A 76 -32.34 11.68 -11.14
C GLY A 76 -31.63 10.44 -11.70
N SER A 77 -30.80 10.61 -12.73
CA SER A 77 -30.09 9.50 -13.37
C SER A 77 -29.02 8.88 -12.44
N SER A 78 -28.96 7.56 -12.42
CA SER A 78 -27.93 6.78 -11.69
C SER A 78 -26.49 7.17 -12.09
N THR A 79 -26.31 7.62 -13.35
CA THR A 79 -25.02 8.05 -13.89
C THR A 79 -24.52 9.36 -13.27
N GLN A 80 -25.43 10.29 -12.93
CA GLN A 80 -25.05 11.57 -12.32
C GLN A 80 -24.58 11.40 -10.86
N MET A 81 -25.21 10.49 -10.12
CA MET A 81 -24.78 10.11 -8.77
C MET A 81 -23.44 9.38 -8.78
N MET A 82 -23.22 8.47 -9.73
CA MET A 82 -21.95 7.78 -9.88
C MET A 82 -20.79 8.75 -10.19
N LYS A 83 -21.00 9.72 -11.09
CA LYS A 83 -20.00 10.77 -11.39
C LYS A 83 -19.65 11.61 -10.16
N MET A 84 -20.64 11.96 -9.34
CA MET A 84 -20.43 12.75 -8.12
C MET A 84 -19.54 12.00 -7.12
N ILE A 85 -19.85 10.72 -6.87
CA ILE A 85 -19.08 9.86 -5.95
C ILE A 85 -17.65 9.67 -6.48
N MET A 86 -17.48 9.40 -7.77
CA MET A 86 -16.15 9.25 -8.39
C MET A 86 -15.31 10.51 -8.26
N LYS A 87 -15.90 11.70 -8.45
CA LYS A 87 -15.18 12.98 -8.36
C LYS A 87 -14.73 13.27 -6.93
N GLU A 88 -15.60 13.07 -5.94
CA GLU A 88 -15.25 13.24 -4.52
C GLU A 88 -14.06 12.33 -4.14
N PHE A 89 -14.08 11.07 -4.58
CA PHE A 89 -12.99 10.12 -4.32
C PHE A 89 -11.70 10.45 -5.05
N LEU A 90 -11.75 10.84 -6.33
CA LEU A 90 -10.55 11.22 -7.08
C LEU A 90 -9.83 12.41 -6.44
N ILE A 91 -10.57 13.38 -5.91
CA ILE A 91 -9.98 14.52 -5.17
C ILE A 91 -9.27 14.03 -3.92
N LEU A 92 -9.88 13.12 -3.15
CA LEU A 92 -9.25 12.54 -1.97
C LEU A 92 -7.97 11.78 -2.33
N VAL A 93 -8.00 10.94 -3.36
CA VAL A 93 -6.81 10.19 -3.82
C VAL A 93 -5.71 11.13 -4.30
N ALA A 94 -6.04 12.21 -5.01
CA ALA A 94 -5.06 13.20 -5.45
C ALA A 94 -4.38 13.91 -4.27
N ILE A 95 -5.15 14.31 -3.27
CA ILE A 95 -4.62 14.94 -2.04
C ILE A 95 -3.74 13.94 -1.28
N SER A 96 -4.20 12.70 -1.12
CA SER A 96 -3.41 11.65 -0.48
C SER A 96 -2.10 11.39 -1.23
N GLY A 97 -2.13 11.33 -2.56
CA GLY A 97 -0.94 11.13 -3.40
C GLY A 97 0.06 12.27 -3.30
N LEU A 98 -0.41 13.53 -3.27
CA LEU A 98 0.42 14.72 -3.11
C LEU A 98 1.24 14.68 -1.81
N ILE A 99 0.66 14.14 -0.74
CA ILE A 99 1.29 14.02 0.56
C ILE A 99 2.15 12.75 0.64
N ALA A 100 1.64 11.63 0.14
CA ALA A 100 2.30 10.32 0.24
C ALA A 100 3.60 10.24 -0.57
N LEU A 101 3.67 10.85 -1.75
CA LEU A 101 4.88 10.84 -2.60
C LEU A 101 6.11 11.45 -1.91
N PRO A 102 6.08 12.71 -1.42
CA PRO A 102 7.25 13.31 -0.77
C PRO A 102 7.59 12.63 0.55
N LEU A 103 6.59 12.26 1.36
CA LEU A 103 6.82 11.54 2.61
C LEU A 103 7.43 10.15 2.38
N GLY A 104 6.89 9.39 1.43
CA GLY A 104 7.39 8.09 1.05
C GLY A 104 8.83 8.16 0.55
N TYR A 105 9.13 9.13 -0.32
CA TYR A 105 10.50 9.36 -0.80
C TYR A 105 11.46 9.69 0.36
N TYR A 106 11.07 10.61 1.25
CA TYR A 106 11.90 11.02 2.38
C TYR A 106 12.21 9.84 3.33
N PHE A 107 11.19 9.10 3.76
CA PHE A 107 11.39 7.96 4.65
C PHE A 107 12.20 6.84 3.99
N SER A 108 11.99 6.62 2.70
CA SER A 108 12.75 5.61 1.98
C SER A 108 14.24 5.97 1.94
N GLN A 109 14.57 7.22 1.60
CA GLN A 109 15.97 7.68 1.63
C GLN A 109 16.59 7.59 3.03
N GLN A 110 15.83 7.89 4.08
CA GLN A 110 16.29 7.75 5.46
C GLN A 110 16.61 6.28 5.80
N ILE A 111 15.75 5.34 5.43
CA ILE A 111 15.98 3.91 5.65
C ILE A 111 17.18 3.43 4.83
N LEU A 112 17.25 3.80 3.54
CA LEU A 112 18.31 3.38 2.63
C LEU A 112 19.70 3.92 3.02
N SER A 113 19.76 5.07 3.70
CA SER A 113 21.03 5.64 4.19
C SER A 113 21.77 4.75 5.19
N GLY A 114 21.06 3.81 5.83
CA GLY A 114 21.65 2.83 6.74
C GLY A 114 22.30 1.62 6.04
N PHE A 115 22.18 1.51 4.71
CA PHE A 115 22.67 0.36 3.94
C PHE A 115 23.88 0.75 3.08
N ALA A 116 24.93 -0.08 3.12
CA ALA A 116 26.14 0.12 2.30
C ALA A 116 25.89 0.00 0.78
N TYR A 117 24.81 -0.71 0.39
CA TYR A 117 24.38 -0.85 -1.00
C TYR A 117 22.92 -0.36 -1.11
N ALA A 118 22.74 0.93 -1.35
CA ALA A 118 21.43 1.55 -1.51
C ALA A 118 21.01 1.56 -2.98
N ILE A 119 19.78 1.10 -3.26
CA ILE A 119 19.16 1.24 -4.58
C ILE A 119 18.75 2.71 -4.74
N ASN A 120 19.00 3.30 -5.90
CA ASN A 120 18.52 4.65 -6.16
C ASN A 120 17.01 4.59 -6.46
N ILE A 121 16.20 5.11 -5.54
CA ILE A 121 14.75 5.19 -5.71
C ILE A 121 14.44 6.40 -6.58
N SER A 122 13.83 6.14 -7.72
CA SER A 122 13.43 7.17 -8.65
C SER A 122 12.04 7.71 -8.29
N VAL A 123 11.76 8.95 -8.68
CA VAL A 123 10.41 9.53 -8.58
C VAL A 123 9.39 8.67 -9.33
N TRP A 124 9.82 7.99 -10.39
CA TRP A 124 8.99 7.08 -11.19
C TRP A 124 8.44 5.90 -10.39
N ASP A 125 9.18 5.38 -9.41
CA ASP A 125 8.71 4.26 -8.56
C ASP A 125 7.51 4.71 -7.71
N GLY A 126 7.58 5.93 -7.17
CA GLY A 126 6.47 6.55 -6.46
C GLY A 126 5.27 6.81 -7.36
N VAL A 127 5.49 7.29 -8.59
CA VAL A 127 4.42 7.52 -9.57
C VAL A 127 3.71 6.21 -9.94
N LEU A 128 4.46 5.13 -10.18
CA LEU A 128 3.89 3.81 -10.46
C LEU A 128 3.08 3.28 -9.27
N ALA A 129 3.58 3.45 -8.04
CA ALA A 129 2.84 3.10 -6.83
C ALA A 129 1.53 3.90 -6.70
N LEU A 130 1.55 5.20 -7.00
CA LEU A 130 0.34 6.03 -6.95
C LEU A 130 -0.69 5.64 -8.01
N ILE A 131 -0.24 5.34 -9.24
CA ILE A 131 -1.11 4.90 -10.34
C ILE A 131 -1.78 3.57 -9.98
N SER A 132 -1.00 2.59 -9.51
CA SER A 132 -1.52 1.28 -9.10
C SER A 132 -2.51 1.38 -7.94
N ALA A 133 -2.21 2.17 -6.90
CA ALA A 133 -3.13 2.42 -5.79
C ALA A 133 -4.43 3.10 -6.26
N THR A 134 -4.33 4.08 -7.16
CA THR A 134 -5.49 4.77 -7.74
C THR A 134 -6.36 3.81 -8.55
N LEU A 135 -5.75 2.94 -9.36
CA LEU A 135 -6.45 1.90 -10.13
C LEU A 135 -7.22 0.95 -9.22
N ILE A 136 -6.59 0.46 -8.15
CA ILE A 136 -7.25 -0.42 -7.17
C ILE A 136 -8.43 0.30 -6.53
N ALA A 137 -8.24 1.53 -6.06
CA ALA A 137 -9.31 2.32 -5.47
C ALA A 137 -10.47 2.55 -6.45
N MET A 138 -10.18 2.90 -7.71
CA MET A 138 -11.19 3.08 -8.76
C MET A 138 -11.98 1.78 -9.00
N LEU A 139 -11.30 0.63 -9.08
CA LEU A 139 -11.95 -0.67 -9.25
C LEU A 139 -12.86 -1.00 -8.06
N THR A 140 -12.39 -0.77 -6.82
CA THR A 140 -13.20 -0.99 -5.61
C THR A 140 -14.44 -0.11 -5.59
N ILE A 141 -14.31 1.19 -5.88
CA ILE A 141 -15.45 2.11 -5.87
C ILE A 141 -16.40 1.80 -7.02
N LEU A 142 -15.88 1.45 -8.22
CA LEU A 142 -16.73 1.06 -9.35
C LEU A 142 -17.57 -0.18 -8.99
N PHE A 143 -16.96 -1.17 -8.33
CA PHE A 143 -17.67 -2.34 -7.82
C PHE A 143 -18.77 -1.95 -6.83
N HIS A 144 -18.48 -1.09 -5.85
CA HIS A 144 -19.50 -0.61 -4.89
C HIS A 144 -20.59 0.24 -5.54
N ALA A 145 -20.24 1.10 -6.48
CA ALA A 145 -21.18 1.98 -7.17
C ALA A 145 -22.11 1.19 -8.10
N LEU A 146 -21.60 0.18 -8.82
CA LEU A 146 -22.40 -0.74 -9.61
C LEU A 146 -23.31 -1.59 -8.71
N ARG A 147 -22.79 -2.10 -7.58
CA ARG A 147 -23.59 -2.84 -6.62
C ARG A 147 -24.70 -1.97 -6.01
N ALA A 148 -24.43 -0.70 -5.70
CA ALA A 148 -25.43 0.24 -5.19
C ALA A 148 -26.45 0.67 -6.27
N ALA A 149 -26.03 0.79 -7.53
CA ALA A 149 -26.92 1.14 -8.64
C ALA A 149 -27.85 -0.02 -9.01
N ASN A 150 -27.34 -1.27 -8.97
CA ASN A 150 -28.07 -2.51 -9.22
C ASN A 150 -28.76 -3.08 -7.97
N ALA A 151 -28.49 -2.53 -6.78
CA ALA A 151 -29.24 -2.86 -5.59
C ALA A 151 -30.72 -2.54 -5.84
N ASN A 152 -31.53 -3.58 -5.85
CA ASN A 152 -32.92 -3.50 -6.22
C ASN A 152 -33.63 -2.62 -5.16
N PRO A 153 -34.28 -1.51 -5.51
CA PRO A 153 -34.86 -0.56 -4.55
C PRO A 153 -35.87 -1.19 -3.57
N ILE A 154 -36.40 -2.35 -3.94
CA ILE A 154 -37.40 -3.11 -3.18
C ILE A 154 -36.78 -3.75 -1.91
N GLU A 155 -35.49 -4.11 -1.89
CA GLU A 155 -34.84 -4.61 -0.66
C GLU A 155 -34.50 -3.48 0.33
N ALA A 156 -34.21 -2.28 -0.16
CA ALA A 156 -33.96 -1.11 0.69
C ALA A 156 -35.24 -0.64 1.45
N LEU A 157 -36.41 -1.02 0.94
CA LEU A 157 -37.72 -0.76 1.56
C LEU A 157 -38.25 -1.93 2.40
N LYS A 158 -37.61 -3.10 2.36
CA LYS A 158 -38.04 -4.30 3.09
C LYS A 158 -37.34 -4.46 4.46
N TYR A 159 -36.50 -3.49 4.83
CA TYR A 159 -35.94 -3.33 6.17
C TYR A 159 -36.77 -2.36 7.02
N GLU A 160 -38.07 -2.26 6.75
CA GLU A 160 -39.05 -1.96 7.81
C GLU A 160 -39.34 -3.22 8.63
#